data_AF-A0A943G448-F1
#
_entry.id   AF-A0A943G448-F1
#
_cell.length_a   1.000
_cell.length_b   1.000
_cell.length_c   1.000
_cell.angle_alpha   90.00
_cell.angle_beta   90.00
_cell.angle_gamma   90.00
#
_symmetry.space_group_name_H-M   'P 1'
#
loop_
_entity.id
_entity.type
_entity.pdbx_description
1 polymer ?
#
loop_
_entity_poly.entity_id
_entity_poly.type
_entity_poly.pdbx_seq_one_letter_code
_entity_poly.pdbx_strand_id
1 'polypeptide(L)' 'MKPLKEKISITLDGDTLQKIKEKAEAEDRSLSQYINLVLRRHLQTQDTEHCEKK' A
#
# COMPACT_ATOMS: atom_id res chain seq x y z
N MET A 1 -5.42 7.52 -24.13
CA MET A 1 -5.40 6.23 -23.41
C MET A 1 -4.20 6.26 -22.46
N LYS A 2 -4.33 6.86 -21.26
CA LYS A 2 -3.21 6.91 -20.30
C LYS A 2 -3.06 5.52 -19.67
N PRO A 3 -1.86 4.91 -19.62
CA PRO A 3 -1.66 3.70 -18.84
C PRO A 3 -1.91 4.05 -17.38
N LEU A 4 -3.06 3.64 -16.84
CA LEU A 4 -3.58 4.07 -15.54
C LEU A 4 -2.78 3.53 -14.34
N LYS A 5 -1.77 2.68 -14.58
CA LYS A 5 -0.95 2.05 -13.54
C LYS A 5 0.49 1.90 -14.04
N GLU A 6 1.41 2.62 -13.42
CA GLU A 6 2.84 2.38 -13.58
C GLU A 6 3.24 1.14 -12.78
N LYS A 7 3.96 0.20 -13.42
CA LYS A 7 4.59 -0.92 -12.72
C LYS A 7 5.88 -0.39 -12.10
N ILE A 8 5.88 -0.29 -10.78
CA ILE A 8 7.08 0.01 -9.98
C ILE A 8 7.65 -1.29 -9.43
N SER A 9 8.96 -1.47 -9.57
CA SER A 9 9.71 -2.48 -8.85
C SER A 9 10.27 -1.82 -7.59
N ILE A 10 9.80 -2.25 -6.42
CA ILE A 10 10.26 -1.76 -5.13
C ILE A 10 10.88 -2.91 -4.36
N THR A 11 12.03 -2.67 -3.76
CA THR A 11 12.66 -3.64 -2.85
C THR A 11 12.08 -3.42 -1.46
N LEU A 12 11.39 -4.44 -0.94
CA LEU A 12 10.88 -4.46 0.43
C LEU A 12 11.64 -5.51 1.24
N ASP A 13 11.68 -5.27 2.55
CA ASP A 13 12.20 -6.23 3.50
C ASP A 13 11.36 -7.52 3.50
N GLY A 14 12.02 -8.68 3.64
CA GLY A 14 11.38 -9.99 3.52
C GLY A 14 10.27 -10.22 4.55
N ASP A 15 10.49 -9.74 5.78
CA ASP A 15 9.49 -9.80 6.86
C ASP A 15 8.23 -8.99 6.52
N THR A 16 8.40 -7.83 5.89
CA THR A 16 7.27 -6.97 5.50
C THR A 16 6.50 -7.59 4.35
N LEU A 17 7.20 -8.15 3.35
CA LEU A 17 6.58 -8.83 2.22
C LEU A 17 5.74 -10.02 2.68
N GLN A 18 6.25 -10.82 3.62
CA GLN A 18 5.54 -11.97 4.17
C GLN A 18 4.23 -11.53 4.86
N LYS A 19 4.29 -10.53 5.74
CA LYS A 19 3.09 -10.00 6.41
C LYS A 19 2.06 -9.45 5.42
N ILE A 20 2.51 -8.72 4.41
CA ILE A 20 1.64 -8.20 3.35
C ILE A 20 0.98 -9.34 2.59
N LYS A 21 1.72 -10.41 2.30
CA LYS A 21 1.22 -11.58 1.60
C LYS A 21 0.18 -12.33 2.41
N GLU A 22 0.44 -12.60 3.68
CA GLU A 22 -0.52 -13.24 4.58
C GLU A 22 -1.83 -12.43 4.67
N LYS A 23 -1.74 -11.11 4.77
CA LYS A 23 -2.93 -10.24 4.79
C LYS A 23 -3.67 -10.20 3.45
N ALA A 24 -2.94 -10.20 2.34
CA ALA A 24 -3.52 -10.22 1.01
C ALA A 24 -4.24 -11.55 0.72
N GLU A 25 -3.65 -12.69 1.15
CA GLU A 25 -4.27 -14.01 1.06
C GLU A 25 -5.51 -14.11 1.95
N ALA A 26 -5.47 -13.57 3.16
CA ALA A 26 -6.64 -13.54 4.06
C ALA A 26 -7.82 -12.71 3.50
N GLU A 27 -7.54 -11.67 2.70
CA GLU A 27 -8.57 -10.85 2.05
C GLU A 27 -8.94 -11.31 0.64
N ASP A 28 -8.35 -12.39 0.13
CA ASP A 28 -8.55 -12.90 -1.25
C ASP A 28 -8.21 -11.82 -2.32
N ARG A 29 -7.13 -11.04 -2.09
CA ARG A 29 -6.71 -9.94 -2.97
C ARG A 29 -5.28 -10.12 -3.46
N SER A 30 -4.99 -9.59 -4.65
CA SER A 30 -3.61 -9.58 -5.15
C SER A 30 -2.72 -8.68 -4.30
N LEU A 31 -1.46 -9.09 -4.08
CA LEU A 31 -0.42 -8.33 -3.39
C LEU A 31 -0.36 -6.86 -3.83
N SER A 32 -0.32 -6.61 -5.14
CA SER A 32 -0.25 -5.24 -5.69
C SER A 32 -1.49 -4.40 -5.36
N GLN A 33 -2.67 -5.02 -5.27
CA GLN A 33 -3.91 -4.36 -4.88
C GLN A 33 -3.87 -3.98 -3.39
N TYR A 34 -3.43 -4.91 -2.55
CA TYR A 34 -3.30 -4.69 -1.11
C TYR A 34 -2.28 -3.59 -0.80
N ILE A 35 -1.09 -3.64 -1.41
CA ILE A 35 -0.04 -2.62 -1.27
C ILE A 35 -0.59 -1.23 -1.63
N ASN A 36 -1.30 -1.11 -2.75
CA ASN A 36 -1.88 0.16 -3.17
C ASN A 36 -2.92 0.69 -2.17
N LEU A 37 -3.75 -0.18 -1.57
CA LEU A 37 -4.69 0.22 -0.53
C LEU A 37 -3.98 0.73 0.72
N VAL A 38 -2.95 0.00 1.17
CA VAL A 38 -2.15 0.38 2.35
C VAL A 38 -1.44 1.71 2.12
N LEU A 39 -0.78 1.90 0.98
CA LEU A 39 -0.14 3.18 0.64
C LEU A 39 -1.17 4.31 0.58
N ARG A 40 -2.32 4.09 -0.10
CA ARG A 40 -3.38 5.10 -0.16
C ARG A 40 -3.89 5.49 1.22
N ARG A 41 -4.03 4.54 2.12
CA ARG A 41 -4.46 4.79 3.49
C ARG A 41 -3.39 5.55 4.28
N HIS A 42 -2.12 5.15 4.13
CA HIS A 42 -1.00 5.81 4.79
C HIS A 42 -0.82 7.27 4.33
N LEU A 43 -0.95 7.52 3.03
CA LEU A 43 -0.94 8.87 2.45
C LEU A 43 -2.12 9.71 2.96
N GLN A 44 -3.33 9.16 3.03
CA GLN A 44 -4.50 9.85 3.60
C GLN A 44 -4.34 10.15 5.09
N THR A 45 -3.75 9.23 5.86
CA THR A 45 -3.48 9.45 7.29
C THR A 45 -2.46 10.57 7.48
N GLN A 46 -1.38 10.62 6.69
CA GLN A 46 -0.37 11.67 6.77
C GLN A 46 -0.90 13.07 6.37
N ASP A 47 -1.85 13.12 5.43
CA ASP A 47 -2.59 14.35 5.09
C ASP A 47 -3.48 14.81 6.26
N THR A 48 -4.09 13.86 6.96
CA THR A 48 -4.98 14.14 8.11
C THR A 48 -4.20 14.54 9.37
N GLU A 49 -3.02 13.93 9.60
CA GLU A 49 -2.14 14.22 10.73
C GLU A 49 -1.46 15.62 10.66
N HIS A 50 -1.52 16.30 9.51
CA HIS A 50 -1.13 17.71 9.42
C HIS A 50 -2.21 18.69 9.91
N CYS A 51 -3.42 18.21 10.24
CA CYS A 51 -4.49 19.07 10.75
C CYS A 51 -4.50 19.19 12.28
N GLU A 52 -3.91 18.24 13.04
CA GLU A 52 -3.95 18.26 14.51
C GLU A 52 -2.71 18.89 15.19
N LYS A 53 -1.78 19.47 14.43
CA LYS A 53 -0.60 20.17 14.98
C LYS A 53 -0.47 21.62 14.53
N LYS A 54 -1.58 22.35 14.41
CA LYS A 54 -1.53 23.81 14.22
C LYS A 54 -2.27 24.54 15.32
#